data_AF-A0A1G1YSM4-F1
#
_entry.id   AF-A0A1G1YSM4-F1
#
_cell.length_a   1.000
_cell.length_b   1.000
_cell.length_c   1.000
_cell.angle_alpha   90.00
_cell.angle_beta   90.00
_cell.angle_gamma   90.00
#
_symmetry.space_group_name_H-M   'P 1'
#
loop_
_entity.id
_entity.type
_entity.pdbx_description
1 polymer ?
#
loop_
_entity_poly.entity_id
_entity_poly.type
_entity_poly.pdbx_seq_one_letter_code
_entity_poly.pdbx_strand_id
1 'polypeptide(L)'
;MKMKSVLAKLSPLFESAIVVLLATIFVVSVTFAATTIGSSITTGGNVTATGWASTTNATTTDYVYVGWGVTAPAGFDYKGDLIVSDDAFINDQATTSKSLWVGSAGTANNLSMSGGDLYVQDDVEIDGDLWLVRATTTDSLYVGGNASTTGDLYVSGGTIDITTSTATTTMGLFVRPKGATSTTTMSIGDQNDHIQGCLEMVRENEYYRCYIDGDKTGIVCALGRCN
;
A
#
# COMPACT_ATOMS: atom_id res chain seq x y z
N MET A 1 71.89 55.48 15.83
CA MET A 1 71.40 55.85 14.48
C MET A 1 71.17 54.66 13.52
N LYS A 2 71.89 53.52 13.64
CA LYS A 2 71.71 52.34 12.76
C LYS A 2 70.32 51.67 12.82
N MET A 3 69.67 51.62 13.99
CA MET A 3 68.37 50.93 14.16
C MET A 3 67.22 51.60 13.39
N LYS A 4 67.23 52.94 13.28
CA LYS A 4 66.23 53.69 12.49
C LYS A 4 66.35 53.42 10.99
N SER A 5 67.58 53.23 10.48
CA SER A 5 67.81 52.89 9.07
C SER A 5 67.35 51.47 8.73
N VAL A 6 67.52 50.53 9.65
CA VAL A 6 67.04 49.14 9.49
C VAL A 6 65.51 49.09 9.52
N LEU A 7 64.87 49.79 10.46
CA LEU A 7 63.40 49.88 10.54
C LEU A 7 62.80 50.57 9.30
N ALA A 8 63.43 51.61 8.78
CA ALA A 8 62.99 52.28 7.56
C ALA A 8 63.11 51.38 6.31
N LYS A 9 64.10 50.48 6.27
CA LYS A 9 64.23 49.49 5.19
C LYS A 9 63.22 48.33 5.29
N LEU A 10 62.65 48.10 6.48
CA LEU A 10 61.62 47.10 6.72
C LEU A 10 60.19 47.64 6.56
N SER A 11 60.00 48.97 6.46
CA SER A 11 58.67 49.58 6.32
C SER A 11 57.85 49.05 5.13
N PRO A 12 58.44 48.81 3.93
CA PRO A 12 57.66 48.26 2.81
C PRO A 12 57.20 46.82 3.08
N LEU A 13 57.97 46.08 3.88
CA LEU A 13 57.67 44.71 4.30
C LEU A 13 56.52 44.70 5.31
N PHE A 14 56.50 45.64 6.25
CA PHE A 14 55.40 45.80 7.21
C PHE A 14 54.10 46.30 6.56
N GLU A 15 54.18 47.23 5.61
CA GLU A 15 53.02 47.67 4.82
C GLU A 15 52.42 46.50 4.02
N SER A 16 53.27 45.72 3.34
CA SER A 16 52.84 44.55 2.57
C SER A 16 52.25 43.46 3.48
N ALA A 17 52.84 43.21 4.65
CA ALA A 17 52.35 42.20 5.59
C ALA A 17 50.96 42.55 6.17
N ILE A 18 50.71 43.83 6.45
CA ILE A 18 49.40 44.30 6.93
C ILE A 18 48.34 44.16 5.83
N VAL A 19 48.68 44.49 4.58
CA VAL A 19 47.76 44.32 3.44
C VAL A 19 47.39 42.85 3.22
N VAL A 20 48.36 41.94 3.30
CA VAL A 20 48.11 40.49 3.20
C VAL A 20 47.25 39.98 4.37
N LEU A 21 47.51 40.46 5.59
CA LEU A 21 46.69 40.10 6.76
C LEU A 21 45.24 40.57 6.61
N LEU A 22 45.02 41.80 6.17
CA LEU A 22 43.67 42.32 5.93
C LEU A 22 42.96 41.59 4.79
N ALA A 23 43.67 41.29 3.70
CA ALA A 23 43.12 40.54 2.57
C ALA A 23 42.75 39.10 2.97
N THR A 24 43.59 38.43 3.75
CA THR A 24 43.29 37.06 4.23
C THR A 24 42.12 37.04 5.20
N ILE A 25 42.05 37.99 6.14
CA ILE A 25 40.88 38.14 7.03
C ILE A 25 39.61 38.40 6.22
N PHE A 26 39.67 39.31 5.23
CA PHE A 26 38.52 39.61 4.37
C PHE A 26 38.05 38.38 3.61
N VAL A 27 38.95 37.66 2.93
CA VAL A 27 38.62 36.43 2.20
C VAL A 27 38.06 35.37 3.14
N VAL A 28 38.71 35.06 4.26
CA VAL A 28 38.25 34.04 5.23
C VAL A 28 36.89 34.44 5.84
N SER A 29 36.69 35.72 6.16
CA SER A 29 35.42 36.22 6.71
C SER A 29 34.26 36.11 5.70
N VAL A 30 34.52 36.33 4.41
CA VAL A 30 33.54 36.13 3.33
C VAL A 30 33.26 34.65 3.12
N THR A 31 34.25 33.78 3.33
CA THR A 31 34.13 32.33 3.10
C THR A 31 33.40 31.59 4.23
N PHE A 32 33.52 32.06 5.48
CA PHE A 32 32.82 31.49 6.65
C PHE A 32 31.45 32.12 6.91
N ALA A 33 31.16 33.27 6.29
CA ALA A 33 29.81 33.79 6.17
C ALA A 33 29.02 32.97 5.14
N ALA A 34 27.69 32.96 5.24
CA ALA A 34 26.81 32.29 4.27
C ALA A 34 27.18 32.73 2.84
N THR A 35 27.83 31.84 2.09
CA THR A 35 28.20 32.10 0.70
C THR A 35 27.03 31.68 -0.18
N THR A 36 26.42 32.67 -0.86
CA THR A 36 25.35 32.40 -1.82
C THR A 36 25.95 32.23 -3.21
N ILE A 37 25.70 31.09 -3.85
CA ILE A 37 26.05 30.86 -5.26
C ILE A 37 24.82 31.19 -6.11
N GLY A 38 24.92 32.21 -6.96
CA GLY A 38 23.76 32.80 -7.64
C GLY A 38 23.18 32.00 -8.82
N SER A 39 23.84 30.94 -9.29
CA SER A 39 23.33 30.17 -10.44
C SER A 39 23.66 28.68 -10.38
N SER A 40 24.91 28.30 -10.60
CA SER A 40 25.28 26.88 -10.72
C SER A 40 26.59 26.56 -10.02
N ILE A 41 26.68 25.31 -9.57
CA ILE A 41 27.92 24.66 -9.15
C ILE A 41 28.20 23.62 -10.21
N THR A 42 29.38 23.67 -10.84
CA THR A 42 29.87 22.63 -11.73
C THR A 42 31.19 22.14 -11.19
N THR A 43 31.26 20.85 -10.85
CA THR A 43 32.44 20.21 -10.27
C THR A 43 32.71 18.91 -11.01
N GLY A 44 34.00 18.55 -11.14
CA GLY A 44 34.41 17.24 -11.65
C GLY A 44 34.45 16.15 -10.57
N GLY A 45 34.16 16.50 -9.32
CA GLY A 45 34.15 15.59 -8.18
C GLY A 45 32.91 15.80 -7.29
N ASN A 46 32.98 15.31 -6.06
CA ASN A 46 31.83 15.31 -5.16
C ASN A 46 31.54 16.71 -4.58
N VAL A 47 30.26 16.99 -4.34
CA VAL A 47 29.81 18.09 -3.47
C VAL A 47 29.42 17.49 -2.13
N THR A 48 30.04 17.94 -1.05
CA THR A 48 29.69 17.52 0.32
C THR A 48 29.02 18.67 1.05
N ALA A 49 27.79 18.46 1.51
CA ALA A 49 27.09 19.40 2.39
C ALA A 49 27.08 18.84 3.83
N THR A 50 27.76 19.51 4.75
CA THR A 50 27.72 19.18 6.18
C THR A 50 26.52 19.87 6.82
N GLY A 51 25.33 19.28 6.67
CA GLY A 51 24.07 19.85 7.14
C GLY A 51 22.89 19.36 6.32
N TRP A 52 21.78 20.11 6.32
CA TRP A 52 20.63 19.80 5.48
C TRP A 52 20.84 20.30 4.05
N ALA A 53 20.58 19.43 3.08
CA ALA A 53 20.45 19.79 1.68
C ALA A 53 18.96 19.76 1.32
N SER A 54 18.37 20.93 1.10
CA SER A 54 17.01 21.05 0.55
C SER A 54 17.07 21.33 -0.94
N THR A 55 16.22 20.68 -1.71
CA THR A 55 16.11 20.88 -3.16
C THR A 55 14.65 20.96 -3.55
N THR A 56 14.32 21.81 -4.52
CA THR A 56 12.96 21.86 -5.10
C THR A 56 12.79 20.79 -6.17
N ASN A 57 13.88 20.40 -6.84
CA ASN A 57 13.93 19.31 -7.78
C ASN A 57 15.27 18.59 -7.67
N ALA A 58 15.25 17.28 -7.86
CA ALA A 58 16.43 16.46 -8.04
C ALA A 58 16.24 15.68 -9.33
N THR A 59 17.16 15.85 -10.27
CA THR A 59 17.25 15.01 -11.47
C THR A 59 18.60 14.35 -11.46
N THR A 60 18.61 13.05 -11.73
CA THR A 60 19.81 12.22 -11.80
C THR A 60 19.82 11.52 -13.15
N THR A 61 21.01 11.29 -13.67
CA THR A 61 21.22 10.41 -14.83
C THR A 61 21.47 8.97 -14.41
N ASP A 62 21.75 8.75 -13.13
CA ASP A 62 22.02 7.46 -12.51
C ASP A 62 20.98 7.30 -11.39
N TYR A 63 21.34 7.32 -10.11
CA TYR A 63 20.44 7.04 -9.00
C TYR A 63 20.34 8.21 -8.03
N VAL A 64 19.31 8.18 -7.17
CA VAL A 64 19.24 8.99 -5.96
C VAL A 64 19.32 8.06 -4.76
N TYR A 65 20.25 8.36 -3.86
CA TYR A 65 20.45 7.62 -2.62
C TYR A 65 20.15 8.54 -1.43
N VAL A 66 19.15 8.19 -0.62
CA VAL A 66 18.73 8.94 0.56
C VAL A 66 18.97 8.09 1.81
N GLY A 67 19.77 8.62 2.75
CA GLY A 67 20.14 7.94 4.00
C GLY A 67 21.56 7.38 3.99
N TRP A 68 21.79 6.31 4.75
CA TRP A 68 23.09 5.62 4.88
C TRP A 68 23.21 4.46 3.91
N GLY A 69 24.42 4.03 3.54
CA GLY A 69 24.61 2.90 2.61
C GLY A 69 23.95 1.59 3.06
N VAL A 70 23.13 1.00 2.20
CA VAL A 70 22.45 -0.30 2.32
C VAL A 70 22.89 -1.19 1.17
N THR A 71 22.73 -2.50 1.35
CA THR A 71 22.94 -3.47 0.28
C THR A 71 21.87 -3.26 -0.78
N ALA A 72 22.28 -3.01 -2.02
CA ALA A 72 21.34 -2.82 -3.12
C ALA A 72 20.49 -4.09 -3.33
N PRO A 73 19.17 -3.95 -3.57
CA PRO A 73 18.32 -5.07 -3.94
C PRO A 73 18.80 -5.78 -5.22
N ALA A 74 18.41 -7.04 -5.41
CA ALA A 74 18.70 -7.74 -6.66
C ALA A 74 18.01 -7.04 -7.85
N GLY A 75 18.76 -6.83 -8.94
CA GLY A 75 18.26 -6.15 -10.15
C GLY A 75 18.44 -4.63 -10.16
N PHE A 76 18.92 -4.05 -9.06
CA PHE A 76 19.31 -2.64 -9.00
C PHE A 76 20.54 -2.42 -9.87
N ASP A 77 20.45 -1.54 -10.87
CA ASP A 77 21.51 -1.30 -11.86
C ASP A 77 22.07 0.12 -11.81
N TYR A 78 21.59 0.91 -10.83
CA TYR A 78 21.96 2.29 -10.57
C TYR A 78 21.52 3.26 -11.67
N LYS A 79 20.59 2.88 -12.57
CA LYS A 79 20.12 3.73 -13.67
C LYS A 79 18.65 4.12 -13.54
N GLY A 80 18.42 5.30 -12.97
CA GLY A 80 17.10 5.87 -12.72
C GLY A 80 16.47 5.41 -11.41
N ASP A 81 17.24 4.72 -10.57
CA ASP A 81 16.73 4.12 -9.35
C ASP A 81 16.73 5.07 -8.14
N LEU A 82 15.86 4.81 -7.17
CA LEU A 82 15.80 5.50 -5.87
C LEU A 82 15.96 4.49 -4.73
N ILE A 83 16.88 4.77 -3.80
CA ILE A 83 16.96 4.08 -2.50
C ILE A 83 16.70 5.08 -1.39
N VAL A 84 15.80 4.71 -0.48
CA VAL A 84 15.61 5.36 0.82
C VAL A 84 15.91 4.30 1.88
N SER A 85 16.88 4.57 2.74
CA SER A 85 17.39 3.56 3.69
C SER A 85 16.57 3.44 4.98
N ASP A 86 15.58 4.30 5.13
CA ASP A 86 14.72 4.49 6.29
C ASP A 86 13.30 4.80 5.79
N ASP A 87 12.51 5.55 6.55
CA ASP A 87 11.16 5.93 6.17
C ASP A 87 11.07 6.88 4.95
N ALA A 88 10.06 6.65 4.11
CA ALA A 88 9.64 7.56 3.05
C ALA A 88 8.27 8.16 3.39
N PHE A 89 8.21 9.47 3.59
CA PHE A 89 6.96 10.20 3.79
C PHE A 89 6.57 10.98 2.52
N ILE A 90 5.34 10.75 2.02
CA ILE A 90 4.78 11.43 0.85
C ILE A 90 3.59 12.25 1.33
N ASN A 91 3.74 13.58 1.35
CA ASN A 91 2.77 14.48 1.97
C ASN A 91 1.43 14.56 1.22
N ASP A 92 1.49 14.56 -0.11
CA ASP A 92 0.31 14.71 -0.97
C ASP A 92 0.01 13.38 -1.67
N GLN A 93 0.18 13.30 -2.99
CA GLN A 93 -0.16 12.11 -3.76
C GLN A 93 1.09 11.33 -4.21
N ALA A 94 1.14 10.05 -3.88
CA ALA A 94 2.03 9.10 -4.55
C ALA A 94 1.38 8.66 -5.86
N THR A 95 2.06 8.90 -6.99
CA THR A 95 1.59 8.43 -8.31
C THR A 95 2.67 7.55 -8.94
N THR A 96 2.24 6.50 -9.63
CA THR A 96 3.11 5.71 -10.51
C THR A 96 2.59 5.80 -11.94
N SER A 97 3.50 5.87 -12.92
CA SER A 97 3.14 5.95 -14.33
C SER A 97 2.84 4.57 -14.95
N LYS A 98 3.18 3.48 -14.24
CA LYS A 98 2.94 2.10 -14.65
C LYS A 98 2.29 1.30 -13.52
N SER A 99 3.08 0.72 -12.65
CA SER A 99 2.62 -0.07 -11.50
C SER A 99 3.53 0.16 -10.31
N LEU A 100 3.00 0.03 -9.09
CA LEU A 100 3.78 -0.09 -7.87
C LEU A 100 3.86 -1.57 -7.47
N TRP A 101 5.06 -2.12 -7.41
CA TRP A 101 5.31 -3.45 -6.90
C TRP A 101 6.03 -3.35 -5.55
N VAL A 102 5.40 -3.86 -4.50
CA VAL A 102 5.97 -3.97 -3.15
C VAL A 102 6.28 -5.44 -2.86
N GLY A 103 7.55 -5.76 -2.60
CA GLY A 103 8.05 -7.13 -2.44
C GLY A 103 9.31 -7.39 -3.28
N SER A 104 10.00 -8.52 -3.04
CA SER A 104 11.34 -8.78 -3.63
C SER A 104 11.46 -10.07 -4.45
N ALA A 105 10.43 -10.91 -4.55
CA ALA A 105 10.55 -12.24 -5.16
C ALA A 105 9.31 -12.68 -5.93
N GLY A 106 9.43 -13.10 -7.20
CA GLY A 106 8.35 -13.79 -7.94
C GLY A 106 7.97 -13.16 -9.28
N THR A 107 6.83 -13.58 -9.83
CA THR A 107 6.29 -13.06 -11.09
C THR A 107 4.95 -12.38 -10.83
N ALA A 108 4.87 -11.10 -11.14
CA ALA A 108 3.62 -10.36 -11.08
C ALA A 108 2.75 -10.71 -12.32
N ASN A 109 1.85 -11.67 -12.15
CA ASN A 109 1.05 -12.21 -13.27
C ASN A 109 -0.10 -11.30 -13.71
N ASN A 110 -0.49 -10.31 -12.88
CA ASN A 110 -1.68 -9.49 -13.06
C ASN A 110 -1.40 -7.97 -13.04
N LEU A 111 -0.16 -7.54 -13.24
CA LEU A 111 0.16 -6.11 -13.30
C LEU A 111 -0.12 -5.53 -14.70
N SER A 112 -1.12 -4.65 -14.78
CA SER A 112 -1.30 -3.74 -15.91
C SER A 112 -0.23 -2.65 -15.87
N MET A 113 0.70 -2.69 -16.82
CA MET A 113 1.77 -1.69 -16.94
C MET A 113 1.31 -0.34 -17.50
N SER A 114 0.00 -0.11 -17.63
CA SER A 114 -0.58 1.12 -18.19
C SER A 114 -1.59 1.81 -17.25
N GLY A 115 -1.83 1.30 -16.04
CA GLY A 115 -3.01 1.66 -15.24
C GLY A 115 -2.78 2.12 -13.79
N GLY A 116 -1.55 2.12 -13.28
CA GLY A 116 -1.26 2.46 -11.88
C GLY A 116 -1.52 1.31 -10.90
N ASP A 117 -1.47 0.05 -11.35
CA ASP A 117 -1.76 -1.11 -10.51
C ASP A 117 -0.81 -1.19 -9.31
N LEU A 118 -1.36 -1.50 -8.13
CA LEU A 118 -0.60 -1.87 -6.95
C LEU A 118 -0.56 -3.41 -6.84
N TYR A 119 0.64 -3.97 -6.76
CA TYR A 119 0.86 -5.36 -6.44
C TYR A 119 1.75 -5.46 -5.21
N VAL A 120 1.20 -6.08 -4.16
CA VAL A 120 1.92 -6.35 -2.91
C VAL A 120 2.06 -7.86 -2.77
N GLN A 121 3.27 -8.30 -2.45
CA GLN A 121 3.53 -9.69 -2.13
C GLN A 121 3.24 -9.96 -0.66
N ASP A 122 2.70 -11.14 -0.41
CA ASP A 122 2.25 -11.59 0.91
C ASP A 122 1.08 -10.72 1.41
N ASP A 123 1.32 -9.90 2.44
CA ASP A 123 0.26 -9.26 3.20
C ASP A 123 0.25 -7.74 3.02
N VAL A 124 -0.96 -7.18 2.93
CA VAL A 124 -1.21 -5.73 3.04
C VAL A 124 -1.90 -5.48 4.38
N GLU A 125 -1.26 -4.70 5.25
CA GLU A 125 -1.90 -4.22 6.48
C GLU A 125 -2.54 -2.85 6.25
N ILE A 126 -3.77 -2.69 6.73
CA ILE A 126 -4.53 -1.44 6.67
C ILE A 126 -5.17 -1.24 8.05
N ASP A 127 -4.67 -0.27 8.82
CA ASP A 127 -5.17 0.01 10.18
C ASP A 127 -6.65 0.43 10.22
N GLY A 128 -7.19 0.90 9.09
CA GLY A 128 -8.55 1.40 8.94
C GLY A 128 -9.36 0.66 7.87
N ASP A 129 -10.27 1.39 7.23
CA ASP A 129 -11.19 0.80 6.25
C ASP A 129 -10.54 0.65 4.86
N LEU A 130 -10.76 -0.51 4.23
CA LEU A 130 -10.48 -0.72 2.81
C LEU A 130 -11.72 -0.39 1.98
N TRP A 131 -11.69 0.71 1.21
CA TRP A 131 -12.77 1.10 0.31
C TRP A 131 -12.51 0.65 -1.13
N LEU A 132 -13.39 -0.21 -1.66
CA LEU A 132 -13.29 -0.74 -3.03
C LEU A 132 -14.64 -0.59 -3.75
N VAL A 133 -14.58 -0.27 -5.05
CA VAL A 133 -15.77 -0.33 -5.91
C VAL A 133 -16.08 -1.79 -6.29
N ARG A 134 -15.04 -2.61 -6.45
CA ARG A 134 -15.14 -4.03 -6.76
C ARG A 134 -13.92 -4.77 -6.21
N ALA A 135 -14.17 -5.92 -5.58
CA ALA A 135 -13.15 -6.87 -5.17
C ALA A 135 -13.35 -8.19 -5.92
N THR A 136 -12.27 -8.85 -6.30
CA THR A 136 -12.30 -10.19 -6.91
C THR A 136 -11.13 -10.98 -6.33
N THR A 137 -11.43 -12.15 -5.75
CA THR A 137 -10.44 -13.08 -5.22
C THR A 137 -10.46 -14.35 -6.06
N THR A 138 -9.31 -15.00 -6.22
CA THR A 138 -9.20 -16.28 -6.94
C THR A 138 -9.25 -17.50 -6.03
N ASP A 139 -9.03 -17.28 -4.73
CA ASP A 139 -9.11 -18.32 -3.71
C ASP A 139 -10.21 -17.95 -2.70
N SER A 140 -9.85 -17.30 -1.60
CA SER A 140 -10.75 -17.05 -0.48
C SER A 140 -10.80 -15.57 -0.11
N LEU A 141 -11.97 -15.11 0.35
CA LEU A 141 -12.13 -13.84 1.05
C LEU A 141 -12.53 -14.14 2.50
N TYR A 142 -11.66 -13.83 3.44
CA TYR A 142 -11.93 -13.98 4.87
C TYR A 142 -12.28 -12.63 5.48
N VAL A 143 -13.39 -12.57 6.20
CA VAL A 143 -13.80 -11.39 6.99
C VAL A 143 -13.85 -11.82 8.45
N GLY A 144 -12.85 -11.40 9.24
CA GLY A 144 -12.75 -11.79 10.66
C GLY A 144 -13.79 -11.13 11.57
N GLY A 145 -14.42 -10.05 11.11
CA GLY A 145 -15.50 -9.34 11.80
C GLY A 145 -16.88 -9.56 11.16
N ASN A 146 -17.70 -8.51 11.16
CA ASN A 146 -19.00 -8.55 10.50
C ASN A 146 -18.88 -8.34 8.98
N ALA A 147 -19.43 -9.26 8.20
CA ALA A 147 -19.71 -9.03 6.78
C ALA A 147 -21.18 -8.63 6.60
N SER A 148 -21.44 -7.52 5.90
CA SER A 148 -22.80 -7.08 5.58
C SER A 148 -22.87 -6.52 4.16
N THR A 149 -24.04 -6.63 3.54
CA THR A 149 -24.36 -6.01 2.25
C THR A 149 -25.64 -5.19 2.39
N THR A 150 -25.70 -4.06 1.69
CA THR A 150 -26.91 -3.25 1.55
C THR A 150 -27.74 -3.64 0.33
N GLY A 151 -27.14 -4.39 -0.59
CA GLY A 151 -27.80 -4.98 -1.76
C GLY A 151 -27.92 -6.49 -1.61
N ASP A 152 -27.92 -7.18 -2.75
CA ASP A 152 -28.06 -8.64 -2.78
C ASP A 152 -26.73 -9.34 -2.42
N LEU A 153 -26.85 -10.49 -1.75
CA LEU A 153 -25.78 -11.49 -1.72
C LEU A 153 -26.09 -12.53 -2.79
N TYR A 154 -25.30 -12.54 -3.86
CA TYR A 154 -25.45 -13.50 -4.97
C TYR A 154 -24.30 -14.51 -4.96
N VAL A 155 -24.64 -15.80 -4.87
CA VAL A 155 -23.70 -16.93 -4.91
C VAL A 155 -24.03 -17.77 -6.14
N SER A 156 -23.23 -17.65 -7.20
CA SER A 156 -23.49 -18.26 -8.53
C SER A 156 -23.08 -19.74 -8.63
N GLY A 157 -22.69 -20.35 -7.51
CA GLY A 157 -22.24 -21.73 -7.42
C GLY A 157 -21.66 -22.02 -6.04
N GLY A 158 -21.58 -23.29 -5.66
CA GLY A 158 -21.14 -23.71 -4.33
C GLY A 158 -22.25 -23.67 -3.28
N THR A 159 -21.87 -23.46 -2.03
CA THR A 159 -22.76 -23.56 -0.87
C THR A 159 -22.58 -22.32 0.01
N ILE A 160 -23.69 -21.78 0.51
CA ILE A 160 -23.65 -20.88 1.66
C ILE A 160 -23.67 -21.79 2.90
N ASP A 161 -22.51 -22.03 3.49
CA ASP A 161 -22.41 -22.70 4.79
C ASP A 161 -22.42 -21.66 5.91
N ILE A 162 -23.23 -21.91 6.93
CA ILE A 162 -23.33 -21.04 8.11
C ILE A 162 -23.11 -21.92 9.32
N THR A 163 -21.82 -22.10 9.62
CA THR A 163 -21.35 -22.82 10.80
C THR A 163 -21.06 -21.83 11.92
N THR A 164 -21.51 -22.14 13.14
CA THR A 164 -21.32 -21.28 14.31
C THR A 164 -20.55 -22.04 15.39
N SER A 165 -19.57 -21.40 16.01
CA SER A 165 -18.74 -22.04 17.05
C SER A 165 -19.39 -22.06 18.44
N THR A 166 -20.54 -21.40 18.60
CA THR A 166 -21.28 -21.33 19.86
C THR A 166 -22.71 -21.84 19.70
N ALA A 167 -23.16 -22.62 20.68
CA ALA A 167 -24.44 -23.37 20.67
C ALA A 167 -25.71 -22.49 20.72
N THR A 168 -25.58 -21.16 20.76
CA THR A 168 -26.70 -20.22 20.92
C THR A 168 -27.06 -19.44 19.66
N THR A 169 -26.43 -19.75 18.53
CA THR A 169 -26.68 -18.98 17.31
C THR A 169 -27.94 -19.50 16.60
N THR A 170 -29.01 -18.71 16.64
CA THR A 170 -30.20 -18.96 15.81
C THR A 170 -29.96 -18.39 14.42
N MET A 171 -29.69 -19.27 13.45
CA MET A 171 -29.85 -18.91 12.05
C MET A 171 -31.31 -18.54 11.78
N GLY A 172 -31.55 -17.33 11.28
CA GLY A 172 -32.88 -16.89 10.90
C GLY A 172 -32.85 -16.09 9.62
N LEU A 173 -33.75 -16.43 8.70
CA LEU A 173 -34.05 -15.61 7.54
C LEU A 173 -35.07 -14.55 7.96
N PHE A 174 -34.59 -13.41 8.46
CA PHE A 174 -35.45 -12.30 8.87
C PHE A 174 -35.51 -11.25 7.78
N VAL A 175 -36.68 -11.04 7.19
CA VAL A 175 -36.94 -9.91 6.29
C VAL A 175 -37.89 -8.96 6.99
N ARG A 176 -37.36 -7.80 7.39
CA ARG A 176 -38.09 -6.79 8.18
C ARG A 176 -37.79 -5.41 7.62
N PRO A 177 -38.73 -4.80 6.89
CA PRO A 177 -38.58 -3.42 6.47
C PRO A 177 -39.07 -2.52 7.62
N LYS A 178 -38.43 -1.37 7.81
CA LYS A 178 -39.02 -0.33 8.66
C LYS A 178 -40.10 0.38 7.86
N GLY A 179 -41.37 0.01 8.07
CA GLY A 179 -42.53 0.74 7.54
C GLY A 179 -43.01 0.36 6.13
N ALA A 180 -42.73 -0.85 5.65
CA ALA A 180 -43.24 -1.36 4.37
C ALA A 180 -43.65 -2.84 4.45
N THR A 181 -44.13 -3.42 3.35
CA THR A 181 -44.33 -4.87 3.23
C THR A 181 -43.02 -5.50 2.74
N SER A 182 -42.58 -6.57 3.38
CA SER A 182 -41.53 -7.43 2.85
C SER A 182 -42.07 -8.82 2.57
N THR A 183 -41.54 -9.42 1.51
CA THR A 183 -41.79 -10.82 1.17
C THR A 183 -40.50 -11.58 1.35
N THR A 184 -40.58 -12.73 2.01
CA THR A 184 -39.51 -13.72 2.03
C THR A 184 -39.95 -14.89 1.17
N THR A 185 -39.11 -15.35 0.27
CA THR A 185 -39.34 -16.59 -0.46
C THR A 185 -38.11 -17.47 -0.32
N MET A 186 -38.32 -18.71 0.13
CA MET A 186 -37.34 -19.76 0.02
C MET A 186 -37.83 -20.68 -1.11
N SER A 187 -37.06 -20.78 -2.18
CA SER A 187 -37.28 -21.75 -3.24
C SER A 187 -36.20 -22.82 -3.14
N ILE A 188 -36.61 -24.08 -3.21
CA ILE A 188 -35.72 -25.23 -3.09
C ILE A 188 -36.01 -26.15 -4.27
N GLY A 189 -35.00 -26.39 -5.11
CA GLY A 189 -35.10 -27.24 -6.29
C GLY A 189 -34.61 -26.56 -7.57
N ASP A 190 -34.62 -27.31 -8.66
CA ASP A 190 -34.33 -26.82 -10.00
C ASP A 190 -35.64 -26.39 -10.68
N GLN A 191 -35.61 -25.31 -11.44
CA GLN A 191 -36.75 -24.88 -12.27
C GLN A 191 -37.07 -25.92 -13.37
N ASN A 192 -36.11 -26.77 -13.73
CA ASN A 192 -36.24 -27.71 -14.84
C ASN A 192 -36.42 -29.18 -14.40
N ASP A 193 -36.17 -29.54 -13.14
CA ASP A 193 -36.31 -30.92 -12.64
C ASP A 193 -37.11 -30.97 -11.32
N HIS A 194 -38.22 -31.71 -11.35
CA HIS A 194 -39.26 -31.69 -10.33
C HIS A 194 -38.92 -32.46 -9.04
N ILE A 195 -37.80 -33.20 -9.01
CA ILE A 195 -37.46 -34.13 -7.91
C ILE A 195 -36.19 -33.70 -7.15
N GLN A 196 -35.49 -32.64 -7.57
CA GLN A 196 -34.17 -32.30 -7.01
C GLN A 196 -34.21 -31.26 -5.87
N GLY A 197 -35.41 -30.79 -5.49
CA GLY A 197 -35.58 -29.84 -4.39
C GLY A 197 -36.13 -30.50 -3.13
N CYS A 198 -35.35 -30.52 -2.05
CA CYS A 198 -35.86 -30.93 -0.75
C CYS A 198 -35.23 -30.16 0.40
N LEU A 199 -36.03 -30.00 1.46
CA LEU A 199 -35.59 -29.47 2.74
C LEU A 199 -35.19 -30.64 3.64
N GLU A 200 -33.91 -30.69 4.03
CA GLU A 200 -33.42 -31.64 5.02
C GLU A 200 -33.53 -31.03 6.42
N MET A 201 -34.14 -31.77 7.35
CA MET A 201 -34.24 -31.43 8.76
C MET A 201 -33.59 -32.56 9.56
N VAL A 202 -32.81 -32.20 10.58
CA VAL A 202 -32.13 -33.19 11.43
C VAL A 202 -32.60 -33.06 12.87
N ARG A 203 -32.80 -34.20 13.53
CA ARG A 203 -33.04 -34.28 14.96
C ARG A 203 -32.37 -35.53 15.51
N GLU A 204 -31.54 -35.36 16.55
CA GLU A 204 -30.93 -36.51 17.26
C GLU A 204 -30.22 -37.50 16.33
N ASN A 205 -29.54 -36.98 15.29
CA ASN A 205 -28.85 -37.77 14.24
C ASN A 205 -29.78 -38.55 13.27
N GLU A 206 -31.09 -38.31 13.32
CA GLU A 206 -32.04 -38.74 12.30
C GLU A 206 -32.32 -37.61 11.31
N TYR A 207 -32.38 -37.98 10.03
CA TYR A 207 -32.63 -37.05 8.92
C TYR A 207 -34.04 -37.24 8.38
N TYR A 208 -34.71 -36.12 8.15
CA TYR A 208 -36.03 -36.03 7.57
C TYR A 208 -35.91 -35.18 6.31
N ARG A 209 -36.40 -35.69 5.18
CA ARG A 209 -36.47 -34.94 3.93
C ARG A 209 -37.91 -34.53 3.68
N CYS A 210 -38.11 -33.27 3.34
CA CYS A 210 -39.39 -32.72 2.94
C CYS A 210 -39.32 -32.23 1.49
N TYR A 211 -40.26 -32.64 0.65
CA TYR A 211 -40.28 -32.31 -0.78
C TYR A 211 -41.73 -32.17 -1.28
N ILE A 212 -41.92 -31.62 -2.48
CA ILE A 212 -43.23 -31.57 -3.13
C ILE A 212 -43.48 -32.92 -3.83
N ASP A 213 -44.61 -33.55 -3.53
CA ASP A 213 -45.03 -34.79 -4.20
C ASP A 213 -45.05 -34.63 -5.73
N GLY A 214 -44.81 -35.72 -6.48
CA GLY A 214 -44.84 -35.73 -7.95
C GLY A 214 -46.18 -35.25 -8.53
N ASP A 215 -47.28 -35.48 -7.80
CA ASP A 215 -48.61 -34.99 -8.17
C ASP A 215 -48.84 -33.50 -7.82
N LYS A 216 -47.85 -32.84 -7.22
CA LYS A 216 -47.86 -31.41 -6.84
C LYS A 216 -49.00 -31.02 -5.89
N THR A 217 -49.47 -31.98 -5.10
CA THR A 217 -50.63 -31.84 -4.21
C THR A 217 -50.27 -31.29 -2.83
N GLY A 218 -49.00 -31.38 -2.42
CA GLY A 218 -48.54 -30.87 -1.14
C GLY A 218 -47.09 -31.21 -0.81
N ILE A 219 -46.69 -30.82 0.40
CA ILE A 219 -45.39 -31.15 0.99
C ILE A 219 -45.48 -32.52 1.67
N VAL A 220 -44.55 -33.42 1.35
CA VAL A 220 -44.40 -34.74 1.98
C VAL A 220 -43.07 -34.78 2.72
N CYS A 221 -43.09 -35.18 3.99
CA CYS A 221 -41.90 -35.38 4.81
C CYS A 221 -41.75 -36.87 5.19
N ALA A 222 -40.56 -37.44 5.02
CA ALA A 222 -40.26 -38.83 5.34
C ALA A 222 -38.83 -38.99 5.89
N LEU A 223 -38.56 -40.11 6.57
CA LEU A 223 -37.21 -40.47 7.01
C LEU A 223 -36.28 -40.63 5.80
N GLY A 224 -35.08 -40.07 5.90
CA GLY A 224 -34.05 -40.13 4.87
C GLY A 224 -33.41 -38.77 4.60
N ARG A 225 -32.36 -38.78 3.77
CA ARG A 225 -31.62 -37.59 3.38
C ARG A 225 -32.16 -36.98 2.08
N CYS A 226 -31.85 -35.71 1.90
CA CYS A 226 -31.87 -35.09 0.59
C CYS A 226 -30.81 -35.73 -0.30
N ASN A 227 -31.17 -36.08 -1.54
CA ASN A 227 -30.30 -36.74 -2.51
C ASN A 227 -30.10 -35.84 -3.73
#